data_AF-A0A1I4ZIH3-F1
#
_entry.id   AF-A0A1I4ZIH3-F1
#
_cell.length_a   1.000
_cell.length_b   1.000
_cell.length_c   1.000
_cell.angle_alpha   90.00
_cell.angle_beta   90.00
_cell.angle_gamma   90.00
#
_symmetry.space_group_name_H-M   'P 1'
#
loop_
_entity.id
_entity.type
_entity.pdbx_description
1 polymer ?
#
loop_
_entity_poly.entity_id
_entity_poly.type
_entity_poly.pdbx_seq_one_letter_code
_entity_poly.pdbx_strand_id
1 'polypeptide(L)'
;MAKKAKPSVDKIVKKVNKEFEKTSSQIEGLVNDALKQFDSLQTQIEEPVRKLLKEVNELREREMKRFNEEFERRLAEFHELQSSILERLGVAAKEAGSDVKQLTDEVNKEAQAAAKKAAPKKTASKKSTAKAKSTTTAKKAPARSSAKKAAKPVDKSDLTLVKGIGPATAKKMKDAGITSIDQIANPSAADSEKLKAFKSIKGFDQLTAEAKKVI
;
A
#
# COMPACT_ATOMS: atom_id res chain seq x y z
N MET A 1 -31.70 9.21 -78.55
CA MET A 1 -32.26 9.83 -77.33
C MET A 1 -32.42 8.78 -76.25
N ALA A 2 -31.43 8.62 -75.36
CA ALA A 2 -31.49 7.64 -74.27
C ALA A 2 -32.41 8.15 -73.16
N LYS A 3 -33.64 7.63 -73.09
CA LYS A 3 -34.55 7.86 -71.96
C LYS A 3 -33.97 7.14 -70.73
N LYS A 4 -33.14 7.83 -69.93
CA LYS A 4 -32.81 7.41 -68.57
C LYS A 4 -34.10 7.47 -67.74
N ALA A 5 -34.80 6.35 -67.63
CA ALA A 5 -35.91 6.21 -66.71
C ALA A 5 -35.40 6.41 -65.28
N LYS A 6 -35.84 7.48 -64.62
CA LYS A 6 -35.55 7.71 -63.19
C LYS A 6 -36.08 6.50 -62.41
N PRO A 7 -35.27 5.84 -61.58
CA PRO A 7 -35.75 4.71 -60.78
C PRO A 7 -36.93 5.16 -59.92
N SER A 8 -38.02 4.39 -59.92
CA SER A 8 -39.19 4.67 -59.09
C SER A 8 -38.81 4.69 -57.61
N VAL A 9 -39.43 5.59 -56.84
CA VAL A 9 -39.16 5.78 -55.40
C VAL A 9 -39.23 4.46 -54.63
N ASP A 10 -40.18 3.58 -54.95
CA ASP A 10 -40.29 2.23 -54.38
C ASP A 10 -39.04 1.35 -54.55
N LYS A 11 -38.36 1.45 -55.70
CA LYS A 11 -37.11 0.70 -55.94
C LYS A 11 -35.97 1.24 -55.09
N ILE A 12 -35.98 2.55 -54.82
CA ILE A 12 -34.98 3.21 -53.97
C ILE A 12 -35.23 2.79 -52.51
N VAL A 13 -36.48 2.87 -52.03
CA VAL A 13 -36.86 2.45 -50.68
C VAL A 13 -36.54 0.98 -50.43
N LYS A 14 -36.85 0.08 -51.38
CA LYS A 14 -36.48 -1.35 -51.25
C LYS A 14 -34.97 -1.58 -51.18
N LYS A 15 -34.19 -0.85 -51.97
CA LYS A 15 -32.71 -0.95 -51.92
C LYS A 15 -32.19 -0.44 -50.57
N VAL A 16 -32.70 0.70 -50.12
CA VAL A 16 -32.30 1.29 -48.84
C VAL A 16 -32.64 0.35 -47.68
N ASN A 17 -33.86 -0.20 -47.61
CA ASN A 17 -34.20 -1.20 -46.58
C ASN A 17 -33.30 -2.43 -46.65
N LYS A 18 -32.98 -2.92 -47.85
CA LYS A 18 -32.09 -4.08 -48.01
C LYS A 18 -30.67 -3.79 -47.55
N GLU A 19 -30.16 -2.59 -47.80
CA GLU A 19 -28.84 -2.18 -47.29
C GLU A 19 -28.87 -1.93 -45.77
N PHE A 20 -29.99 -1.42 -45.22
CA PHE A 20 -30.19 -1.31 -43.78
C PHE A 20 -30.22 -2.68 -43.10
N GLU A 21 -30.97 -3.65 -43.63
CA GLU A 21 -31.01 -5.01 -43.07
C GLU A 21 -29.63 -5.67 -43.11
N LYS A 22 -28.91 -5.60 -44.24
CA LYS A 22 -27.53 -6.12 -44.32
C LYS A 22 -26.60 -5.45 -43.33
N THR A 23 -26.67 -4.13 -43.21
CA THR A 23 -25.83 -3.38 -42.27
C THR A 23 -26.20 -3.75 -40.84
N SER A 24 -27.49 -3.92 -40.52
CA SER A 24 -27.97 -4.36 -39.21
C SER A 24 -27.45 -5.76 -38.87
N SER A 25 -27.54 -6.72 -39.80
CA SER A 25 -27.00 -8.07 -39.59
C SER A 25 -25.49 -8.07 -39.42
N GLN A 26 -24.76 -7.20 -40.11
CA GLN A 26 -23.32 -7.03 -39.91
C GLN A 26 -23.01 -6.45 -38.53
N ILE A 27 -23.77 -5.46 -38.07
CA ILE A 27 -23.63 -4.88 -36.73
C ILE A 27 -23.96 -5.92 -35.66
N GLU A 28 -25.04 -6.69 -35.80
CA GLU A 28 -25.39 -7.77 -34.88
C GLU A 28 -24.30 -8.86 -34.82
N GLY A 29 -23.71 -9.20 -35.97
CA GLY A 29 -22.57 -10.12 -36.03
C GLY A 29 -21.37 -9.59 -35.25
N LEU A 30 -20.99 -8.32 -35.47
CA LEU A 30 -19.90 -7.67 -34.76
C LEU A 30 -20.16 -7.56 -33.25
N VAL A 31 -21.41 -7.27 -32.85
CA VAL A 31 -21.80 -7.21 -31.44
C VAL A 31 -21.71 -8.60 -30.80
N ASN A 32 -22.18 -9.65 -31.47
CA ASN A 32 -22.07 -11.02 -30.96
C ASN A 32 -20.61 -11.49 -30.84
N ASP A 33 -19.76 -11.14 -31.81
CA ASP A 33 -18.34 -11.46 -31.72
C ASP A 33 -17.64 -10.67 -30.61
N ALA A 34 -18.00 -9.39 -30.43
CA ALA A 34 -17.50 -8.58 -29.32
C ALA A 34 -17.96 -9.13 -27.96
N LEU A 35 -19.20 -9.60 -27.83
CA LEU A 35 -19.70 -10.24 -26.60
C LEU A 35 -18.94 -11.55 -26.31
N LYS A 36 -18.71 -12.40 -27.30
CA LYS A 36 -17.89 -13.61 -27.14
C LYS A 36 -16.46 -13.29 -26.74
N GLN A 37 -15.86 -12.26 -27.33
CA GLN A 37 -14.53 -11.79 -26.94
C GLN A 37 -14.52 -11.26 -25.51
N PHE A 38 -15.56 -10.56 -25.09
CA PHE A 38 -15.71 -10.09 -23.72
C PHE A 38 -15.84 -11.26 -22.73
N ASP A 39 -16.63 -12.28 -23.03
CA ASP A 39 -16.74 -13.48 -22.19
C ASP A 39 -15.41 -14.26 -22.11
N SER A 40 -14.69 -14.36 -23.23
CA SER A 40 -13.36 -14.96 -23.26
C SER A 40 -12.35 -14.15 -22.44
N LEU A 41 -12.42 -12.83 -22.46
CA LEU A 41 -11.57 -11.96 -21.65
C LEU A 41 -11.95 -12.03 -20.17
N GLN A 42 -13.25 -12.06 -19.87
CA GLN A 42 -13.74 -12.18 -18.51
C GLN A 42 -13.26 -13.47 -17.87
N THR A 43 -13.37 -14.60 -18.57
CA THR A 43 -12.84 -15.89 -18.08
C THR A 43 -11.31 -15.86 -17.92
N GLN A 44 -10.59 -15.27 -18.87
CA GLN A 44 -9.14 -15.14 -18.81
C GLN A 44 -8.64 -14.20 -17.70
N ILE A 45 -9.45 -13.23 -17.26
CA ILE A 45 -9.14 -12.31 -16.16
C ILE A 45 -9.60 -12.90 -14.81
N GLU A 46 -10.74 -13.56 -14.80
CA GLU A 46 -11.37 -14.10 -13.59
C GLU A 46 -10.53 -15.21 -12.94
N GLU A 47 -9.94 -16.10 -13.74
CA GLU A 47 -9.06 -17.15 -13.23
C GLU A 47 -7.81 -16.60 -12.51
N PRO A 48 -7.01 -15.69 -13.12
CA PRO A 48 -5.90 -15.03 -12.44
C PRO A 48 -6.33 -14.29 -11.18
N VAL A 49 -7.45 -13.56 -11.21
CA VAL A 49 -7.93 -12.81 -10.04
C VAL A 49 -8.32 -13.76 -8.91
N ARG A 50 -9.04 -14.86 -9.21
CA ARG A 50 -9.38 -15.90 -8.24
C ARG A 50 -8.12 -16.57 -7.67
N LYS A 51 -7.14 -16.86 -8.52
CA LYS A 51 -5.84 -17.42 -8.09
C LYS A 51 -5.09 -16.45 -7.17
N LEU A 52 -5.01 -15.18 -7.54
CA LEU A 52 -4.36 -14.14 -6.73
C LEU A 52 -5.05 -13.99 -5.37
N LEU A 53 -6.39 -14.01 -5.35
CA LEU A 53 -7.17 -13.98 -4.11
C LEU A 53 -6.84 -15.18 -3.21
N LYS A 54 -6.71 -16.37 -3.80
CA LYS A 54 -6.35 -17.59 -3.08
C LYS A 54 -4.93 -17.50 -2.52
N GLU A 55 -3.96 -17.10 -3.32
CA GLU A 55 -2.57 -16.90 -2.89
C GLU A 55 -2.46 -15.84 -1.78
N VAL A 56 -3.21 -14.75 -1.88
CA VAL A 56 -3.28 -13.70 -0.84
C VAL A 56 -3.90 -14.24 0.45
N ASN A 57 -4.96 -15.04 0.36
CA ASN A 57 -5.56 -15.66 1.54
C ASN A 57 -4.61 -16.67 2.19
N GLU A 58 -3.94 -17.53 1.41
CA GLU A 58 -2.95 -18.47 1.92
C GLU A 58 -1.74 -17.77 2.56
N LEU A 59 -1.28 -16.65 1.95
CA LEU A 59 -0.22 -15.83 2.52
C LEU A 59 -0.67 -15.18 3.82
N ARG A 60 -1.87 -14.59 3.85
CA ARG A 60 -2.46 -14.01 5.06
C ARG A 60 -2.57 -15.05 6.17
N GLU A 61 -3.05 -16.25 5.89
CA GLU A 61 -3.17 -17.32 6.90
C GLU A 61 -1.79 -17.73 7.43
N ARG A 62 -0.80 -17.88 6.55
CA ARG A 62 0.57 -18.20 6.95
C ARG A 62 1.20 -17.09 7.79
N GLU A 63 0.98 -15.83 7.41
CA GLU A 63 1.46 -14.67 8.17
C GLU A 63 0.75 -14.54 9.51
N MET A 64 -0.57 -14.73 9.57
CA MET A 64 -1.33 -14.72 10.83
C MET A 64 -0.87 -15.85 11.76
N LYS A 65 -0.59 -17.04 11.21
CA LYS A 65 -0.07 -18.16 12.00
C LYS A 65 1.32 -17.86 12.55
N ARG A 66 2.25 -17.40 11.70
CA ARG A 66 3.60 -16.99 12.15
C ARG A 66 3.56 -15.84 13.15
N PHE A 67 2.68 -14.88 12.94
CA PHE A 67 2.49 -13.77 13.85
C PHE A 67 1.97 -14.24 15.21
N ASN A 68 0.99 -15.14 15.23
CA ASN A 68 0.51 -15.72 16.48
C ASN A 68 1.59 -16.54 17.19
N GLU A 69 2.36 -17.35 16.45
CA GLU A 69 3.48 -18.11 17.01
C GLU A 69 4.56 -17.19 17.61
N GLU A 70 4.97 -16.14 16.89
CA GLU A 70 5.92 -15.15 17.41
C GLU A 70 5.34 -14.33 18.56
N PHE A 71 4.04 -14.02 18.54
CA PHE A 71 3.36 -13.31 19.61
C PHE A 71 3.32 -14.15 20.89
N GLU A 72 2.93 -15.42 20.80
CA GLU A 72 2.96 -16.36 21.92
C GLU A 72 4.38 -16.57 22.44
N ARG A 73 5.37 -16.75 21.54
CA ARG A 73 6.78 -16.85 21.90
C ARG A 73 7.27 -15.60 22.62
N ARG A 74 6.89 -14.41 22.15
CA ARG A 74 7.26 -13.13 22.78
C ARG A 74 6.58 -12.92 24.12
N LEU A 75 5.33 -13.39 24.29
CA LEU A 75 4.64 -13.40 25.58
C LEU A 75 5.32 -14.36 26.56
N ALA A 76 5.73 -15.54 26.12
CA ALA A 76 6.49 -16.48 26.93
C ALA A 76 7.84 -15.88 27.36
N GLU A 77 8.60 -15.31 26.41
CA GLU A 77 9.85 -14.58 26.70
C GLU A 77 9.61 -13.43 27.70
N PHE A 78 8.51 -12.70 27.57
CA PHE A 78 8.16 -11.62 28.48
C PHE A 78 7.85 -12.14 29.89
N HIS A 79 7.09 -13.23 30.02
CA HIS A 79 6.82 -13.86 31.31
C HIS A 79 8.08 -14.45 31.95
N GLU A 80 8.98 -15.01 31.15
CA GLU A 80 10.28 -15.50 31.62
C GLU A 80 11.17 -14.34 32.08
N LEU A 81 11.20 -13.23 31.34
CA LEU A 81 11.92 -12.02 31.74
C LEU A 81 11.32 -11.41 33.01
N GLN A 82 9.99 -11.38 33.13
CA GLN A 82 9.30 -10.96 34.35
C GLN A 82 9.68 -11.88 35.52
N SER A 83 9.74 -13.20 35.30
CA SER A 83 10.11 -14.18 36.33
C SER A 83 11.57 -14.05 36.72
N SER A 84 12.48 -13.88 35.76
CA SER A 84 13.91 -13.60 35.99
C SER A 84 14.11 -12.27 36.72
N ILE A 85 13.35 -11.23 36.38
CA ILE A 85 13.37 -9.97 37.13
C ILE A 85 12.82 -10.20 38.53
N LEU A 86 11.71 -10.90 38.71
CA LEU A 86 11.15 -11.20 40.03
C LEU A 86 12.05 -12.12 40.85
N GLU A 87 12.81 -13.01 40.23
CA GLU A 87 13.79 -13.86 40.88
C GLU A 87 15.04 -13.08 41.20
N ARG A 88 15.53 -12.20 40.33
CA ARG A 88 16.68 -11.33 40.64
C ARG A 88 16.32 -10.25 41.66
N LEU A 89 15.10 -9.72 41.60
CA LEU A 89 14.53 -8.80 42.58
C LEU A 89 14.16 -9.55 43.86
N GLY A 90 13.78 -10.82 43.77
CA GLY A 90 13.44 -11.71 44.87
C GLY A 90 14.65 -12.30 45.57
N VAL A 91 15.75 -12.52 44.86
CA VAL A 91 17.09 -12.84 45.37
C VAL A 91 17.70 -11.56 45.93
N ALA A 92 17.57 -10.42 45.25
CA ALA A 92 17.91 -9.13 45.84
C ALA A 92 17.04 -8.81 47.08
N ALA A 93 15.78 -9.24 47.12
CA ALA A 93 14.87 -9.11 48.27
C ALA A 93 14.98 -10.26 49.27
N LYS A 94 15.77 -11.31 49.00
CA LYS A 94 16.10 -12.38 49.97
C LYS A 94 17.44 -12.07 50.63
N GLU A 95 18.37 -11.47 49.89
CA GLU A 95 19.57 -10.80 50.40
C GLU A 95 19.24 -9.48 51.13
N ALA A 96 18.19 -8.76 50.72
CA ALA A 96 17.63 -7.61 51.46
C ALA A 96 16.41 -7.99 52.34
N GLY A 97 16.06 -9.28 52.42
CA GLY A 97 14.84 -9.78 53.08
C GLY A 97 14.89 -9.76 54.59
N SER A 98 16.08 -9.60 55.15
CA SER A 98 16.29 -9.25 56.56
C SER A 98 15.75 -7.85 56.88
N ASP A 99 15.86 -6.91 55.93
CA ASP A 99 15.62 -5.48 56.17
C ASP A 99 14.26 -5.00 55.65
N VAL A 100 13.70 -5.64 54.61
CA VAL A 100 12.41 -5.23 54.01
C VAL A 100 11.20 -5.76 54.79
N LYS A 101 11.34 -6.84 55.58
CA LYS A 101 10.22 -7.41 56.36
C LYS A 101 9.61 -6.45 57.39
N GLN A 102 10.35 -5.44 57.84
CA GLN A 102 9.83 -4.41 58.75
C GLN A 102 9.03 -3.31 58.04
N LEU A 103 9.31 -3.05 56.75
CA LEU A 103 8.66 -1.98 55.99
C LEU A 103 7.33 -2.42 55.34
N THR A 104 7.16 -3.73 55.09
CA THR A 104 5.95 -4.26 54.44
C THR A 104 4.73 -4.33 55.38
N ASP A 105 4.94 -4.43 56.70
CA ASP A 105 3.86 -4.41 57.69
C ASP A 105 3.24 -3.01 57.87
N GLU A 106 3.99 -1.95 57.60
CA GLU A 106 3.53 -0.57 57.76
C GLU A 106 2.69 -0.11 56.55
N VAL A 107 3.07 -0.50 55.33
CA VAL A 107 2.36 -0.13 54.09
C VAL A 107 1.04 -0.89 53.91
N ASN A 108 0.93 -2.12 54.43
CA ASN A 108 -0.30 -2.92 54.36
C ASN A 108 -1.45 -2.32 55.23
N LYS A 109 -1.11 -1.45 56.18
CA LYS A 109 -2.07 -0.76 57.04
C LYS A 109 -2.68 0.49 56.37
N GLU A 110 -1.96 1.14 55.45
CA GLU A 110 -2.46 2.29 54.68
C GLU A 110 -3.22 1.87 53.40
N ALA A 111 -2.90 0.73 52.79
CA ALA A 111 -3.60 0.26 51.59
C ALA A 111 -5.04 -0.22 51.83
N GLN A 112 -5.40 -0.63 53.06
CA GLN A 112 -6.76 -1.05 53.40
C GLN A 112 -7.74 0.12 53.62
N ALA A 113 -7.25 1.34 53.82
CA ALA A 113 -8.09 2.53 53.98
C ALA A 113 -8.57 3.14 52.63
N ALA A 114 -7.85 2.90 51.53
CA ALA A 114 -8.14 3.49 50.22
C ALA A 114 -9.11 2.67 49.34
N ALA A 115 -9.40 1.40 49.69
CA ALA A 115 -10.18 0.49 48.84
C ALA A 115 -11.72 0.54 49.03
N LYS A 116 -12.28 1.48 49.81
CA LYS A 116 -13.74 1.57 50.07
C LYS A 116 -14.51 2.67 49.31
N LYS A 117 -13.90 3.40 48.38
CA LYS A 117 -14.65 4.36 47.53
C LYS A 117 -14.17 4.29 46.07
N ALA A 118 -14.82 3.47 45.27
CA ALA A 118 -15.28 3.77 43.90
C ALA A 118 -15.37 2.48 43.07
N ALA A 119 -16.54 1.84 43.13
CA ALA A 119 -17.05 1.01 42.04
C ALA A 119 -18.23 1.77 41.38
N PRO A 120 -18.74 1.35 40.21
CA PRO A 120 -18.54 2.03 38.93
C PRO A 120 -19.85 2.60 38.35
N LYS A 121 -19.78 3.61 37.46
CA LYS A 121 -20.93 3.97 36.60
C LYS A 121 -20.52 4.34 35.16
N LYS A 122 -21.08 3.58 34.22
CA LYS A 122 -21.36 3.95 32.83
C LYS A 122 -21.93 5.37 32.74
N THR A 123 -21.60 6.13 31.70
CA THR A 123 -22.57 6.70 30.73
C THR A 123 -21.88 7.56 29.66
N ALA A 124 -22.62 7.72 28.57
CA ALA A 124 -22.27 8.25 27.27
C ALA A 124 -21.99 9.77 27.20
N SER A 125 -21.36 10.16 26.08
CA SER A 125 -21.64 11.35 25.26
C SER A 125 -21.46 12.74 25.88
N LYS A 126 -20.51 13.54 25.36
CA LYS A 126 -20.82 14.67 24.47
C LYS A 126 -19.59 15.46 24.01
N LYS A 127 -19.70 15.83 22.75
CA LYS A 127 -19.02 16.85 21.93
C LYS A 127 -18.97 18.26 22.55
N SER A 128 -17.82 18.92 22.44
CA SER A 128 -17.63 20.39 22.28
C SER A 128 -16.15 20.61 21.89
N THR A 129 -15.75 21.16 20.73
CA THR A 129 -15.84 22.52 20.17
C THR A 129 -15.34 23.67 21.06
N ALA A 130 -14.09 24.09 20.84
CA ALA A 130 -13.58 25.48 20.86
C ALA A 130 -12.11 25.42 20.40
N LYS A 131 -11.71 25.80 19.18
CA LYS A 131 -11.52 27.17 18.65
C LYS A 131 -10.58 28.03 19.51
N ALA A 132 -9.28 27.95 19.22
CA ALA A 132 -8.32 29.01 19.47
C ALA A 132 -7.68 29.42 18.13
N LYS A 133 -7.55 30.73 17.96
CA LYS A 133 -7.36 31.49 16.73
C LYS A 133 -6.00 32.18 16.82
N SER A 134 -5.13 31.97 15.83
CA SER A 134 -4.08 32.92 15.41
C SER A 134 -3.90 32.73 13.90
N THR A 135 -4.36 33.61 13.00
CA THR A 135 -3.94 34.97 12.63
C THR A 135 -2.47 35.13 12.31
N THR A 136 -2.08 34.68 11.10
CA THR A 136 -1.27 35.46 10.17
C THR A 136 -1.81 35.27 8.75
N THR A 137 -2.59 36.25 8.30
CA THR A 137 -2.76 36.70 6.90
C THR A 137 -1.37 36.97 6.29
N ALA A 138 -1.04 36.83 5.01
CA ALA A 138 -1.73 36.84 3.72
C ALA A 138 -0.82 36.04 2.74
N LYS A 139 -1.19 35.57 1.54
CA LYS A 139 -2.00 36.17 0.48
C LYS A 139 -2.24 35.06 -0.56
N LYS A 140 -3.50 34.81 -0.92
CA LYS A 140 -3.88 33.89 -2.01
C LYS A 140 -4.38 34.70 -3.20
N ALA A 141 -3.97 34.28 -4.40
CA ALA A 141 -4.66 34.29 -5.70
C ALA A 141 -3.79 34.83 -6.85
N PRO A 142 -4.01 34.44 -8.12
CA PRO A 142 -4.56 33.20 -8.67
C PRO A 142 -3.70 32.62 -9.84
N ALA A 143 -4.22 31.57 -10.48
CA ALA A 143 -3.60 30.71 -11.50
C ALA A 143 -3.09 31.38 -12.80
N ARG A 144 -2.02 30.82 -13.40
CA ARG A 144 -2.00 30.32 -14.81
C ARG A 144 -0.65 29.72 -15.26
N SER A 145 -0.80 28.76 -16.17
CA SER A 145 0.08 28.38 -17.30
C SER A 145 1.48 27.79 -17.04
N SER A 146 1.57 26.49 -17.35
CA SER A 146 2.58 25.86 -18.23
C SER A 146 3.82 26.71 -18.54
N ALA A 147 4.90 26.44 -17.81
CA ALA A 147 6.24 26.78 -18.23
C ALA A 147 7.13 25.54 -18.09
N LYS A 148 7.59 25.08 -19.26
CA LYS A 148 8.59 24.04 -19.49
C LYS A 148 9.81 24.33 -18.60
N LYS A 149 9.95 23.57 -17.51
CA LYS A 149 11.03 23.79 -16.55
C LYS A 149 12.31 23.18 -17.10
N ALA A 150 13.19 24.07 -17.56
CA ALA A 150 14.57 23.76 -17.87
C ALA A 150 15.24 23.00 -16.71
N ALA A 151 16.04 22.00 -17.09
CA ALA A 151 16.71 21.06 -16.23
C ALA A 151 17.51 21.77 -15.13
N LYS A 152 17.12 21.52 -13.88
CA LYS A 152 18.06 21.64 -12.76
C LYS A 152 19.12 20.55 -12.93
N PRO A 153 20.36 20.74 -12.43
CA PRO A 153 21.34 19.67 -12.39
C PRO A 153 20.66 18.47 -11.73
N VAL A 154 20.56 17.37 -12.47
CA VAL A 154 20.04 16.12 -11.93
C VAL A 154 21.02 15.73 -10.84
N ASP A 155 20.60 15.85 -9.59
CA ASP A 155 21.38 15.31 -8.49
C ASP A 155 21.44 13.79 -8.73
N LYS A 156 22.58 13.34 -9.27
CA LYS A 156 22.83 11.94 -9.60
C LYS A 156 22.72 11.04 -8.36
N SER A 157 22.68 11.64 -7.17
CA SER A 157 22.53 11.02 -5.87
C SER A 157 21.07 10.89 -5.39
N ASP A 158 20.13 11.50 -6.12
CA ASP A 158 18.70 11.41 -5.82
C ASP A 158 18.04 10.27 -6.60
N LEU A 159 18.15 9.07 -6.03
CA LEU A 159 17.55 7.87 -6.58
C LEU A 159 16.02 7.96 -6.70
N THR A 160 15.35 8.92 -6.03
CA THR A 160 13.90 9.12 -6.15
C THR A 160 13.47 9.73 -7.49
N LEU A 161 14.43 10.25 -8.27
CA LEU A 161 14.20 10.73 -9.62
C LEU A 161 13.94 9.59 -10.62
N VAL A 162 14.40 8.38 -10.29
CA VAL A 162 14.07 7.17 -11.05
C VAL A 162 12.64 6.77 -10.69
N LYS A 163 11.77 6.82 -11.70
CA LYS A 163 10.39 6.36 -11.55
C LYS A 163 10.42 4.88 -11.13
N GLY A 164 9.54 4.51 -10.19
CA GLY A 164 9.59 3.21 -9.51
C GLY A 164 10.45 3.14 -8.23
N ILE A 165 11.37 4.08 -7.97
CA ILE A 165 12.10 4.17 -6.69
C ILE A 165 11.35 5.10 -5.73
N GLY A 166 10.60 4.51 -4.79
CA GLY A 166 9.99 5.26 -3.69
C GLY A 166 11.01 5.70 -2.63
N PRO A 167 10.65 6.63 -1.72
CA PRO A 167 11.54 7.11 -0.65
C PRO A 167 12.12 6.00 0.24
N ALA A 168 11.31 4.95 0.50
CA ALA A 168 11.73 3.78 1.25
C ALA A 168 12.76 2.93 0.48
N THR A 169 12.58 2.79 -0.84
CA THR A 169 13.51 2.05 -1.71
C THR A 169 14.81 2.83 -1.90
N ALA A 170 14.72 4.15 -2.11
CA ALA A 170 15.89 5.02 -2.20
C ALA A 170 16.74 4.96 -0.93
N LYS A 171 16.10 4.91 0.25
CA LYS A 171 16.81 4.74 1.52
C LYS A 171 17.50 3.37 1.60
N LYS A 172 16.79 2.28 1.26
CA LYS A 172 17.38 0.93 1.25
C LYS A 172 18.49 0.74 0.21
N MET A 173 18.39 1.40 -0.94
CA MET A 173 19.44 1.39 -1.96
C MET A 173 20.68 2.16 -1.49
N LYS A 174 20.49 3.31 -0.84
CA LYS A 174 21.58 4.07 -0.20
C LYS A 174 22.24 3.26 0.93
N ASP A 175 21.45 2.58 1.75
CA ASP A 175 21.94 1.69 2.83
C ASP A 175 22.69 0.47 2.25
N ALA A 176 22.30 -0.02 1.07
CA ALA A 176 23.02 -1.05 0.32
C ALA A 176 24.28 -0.51 -0.40
N GLY A 177 24.53 0.80 -0.35
CA GLY A 177 25.68 1.46 -0.98
C GLY A 177 25.48 1.84 -2.46
N ILE A 178 24.27 1.63 -3.01
CA ILE A 178 23.89 2.16 -4.31
C ILE A 178 23.45 3.60 -4.07
N THR A 179 24.33 4.54 -4.37
CA THR A 179 24.11 5.96 -4.05
C THR A 179 23.88 6.81 -5.29
N SER A 180 24.15 6.29 -6.49
CA SER A 180 23.97 7.03 -7.75
C SER A 180 23.02 6.36 -8.74
N ILE A 181 22.28 7.19 -9.49
CA ILE A 181 21.41 6.79 -10.59
C ILE A 181 22.23 6.05 -11.67
N ASP A 182 23.49 6.45 -11.89
CA ASP A 182 24.44 5.78 -12.80
C ASP A 182 24.67 4.30 -12.43
N GLN A 183 24.73 3.99 -11.14
CA GLN A 183 24.92 2.61 -10.62
C GLN A 183 23.66 1.75 -10.80
N ILE A 184 22.49 2.38 -10.92
CA ILE A 184 21.22 1.69 -11.20
C ILE A 184 21.07 1.47 -12.71
N ALA A 185 21.50 2.43 -13.53
CA ALA A 185 21.45 2.32 -14.98
C ALA A 185 22.47 1.32 -15.55
N ASN A 186 23.67 1.29 -14.98
CA ASN A 186 24.74 0.36 -15.34
C ASN A 186 25.25 -0.34 -14.07
N PRO A 187 24.53 -1.37 -13.58
CA PRO A 187 24.91 -2.03 -12.35
C PRO A 187 26.20 -2.83 -12.50
N SER A 188 27.16 -2.65 -11.58
CA SER A 188 28.32 -3.53 -11.47
C SER A 188 27.89 -4.92 -10.95
N ALA A 189 28.79 -5.90 -10.93
CA ALA A 189 28.48 -7.24 -10.41
C ALA A 189 28.00 -7.20 -8.94
N ALA A 190 28.61 -6.34 -8.12
CA ALA A 190 28.23 -6.15 -6.71
C ALA A 190 26.89 -5.41 -6.57
N ASP A 191 26.63 -4.42 -7.43
CA ASP A 191 25.37 -3.67 -7.39
C ASP A 191 24.21 -4.51 -7.92
N SER A 192 24.47 -5.39 -8.90
CA SER A 192 23.48 -6.35 -9.40
C SER A 192 23.01 -7.33 -8.33
N GLU A 193 23.90 -7.79 -7.44
CA GLU A 193 23.50 -8.65 -6.31
C GLU A 193 22.65 -7.91 -5.28
N LYS A 194 23.03 -6.67 -4.98
CA LYS A 194 22.25 -5.80 -4.09
C LYS A 194 20.90 -5.43 -4.71
N LEU A 195 20.85 -5.21 -6.01
CA LEU A 195 19.63 -4.96 -6.78
C LEU A 195 18.73 -6.19 -6.81
N LYS A 196 19.26 -7.42 -6.91
CA LYS A 196 18.46 -8.66 -6.84
C LYS A 196 17.68 -8.78 -5.52
N ALA A 197 18.20 -8.25 -4.40
CA ALA A 197 17.47 -8.18 -3.14
C ALA A 197 16.22 -7.29 -3.21
N PHE A 198 16.15 -6.40 -4.21
CA PHE A 198 15.03 -5.50 -4.50
C PHE A 198 14.13 -6.00 -5.65
N LYS A 199 14.32 -7.22 -6.15
CA LYS A 199 13.50 -7.81 -7.22
C LYS A 199 12.01 -7.89 -6.88
N SER A 200 11.66 -7.93 -5.60
CA SER A 200 10.27 -7.92 -5.12
C SER A 200 9.61 -6.54 -5.17
N ILE A 201 10.35 -5.47 -5.52
CA ILE A 201 9.79 -4.12 -5.61
C ILE A 201 9.03 -3.97 -6.93
N LYS A 202 7.80 -3.46 -6.84
CA LYS A 202 6.96 -3.18 -8.00
C LYS A 202 7.67 -2.17 -8.92
N GLY A 203 7.98 -2.59 -10.14
CA GLY A 203 8.71 -1.77 -11.12
C GLY A 203 10.23 -2.01 -11.15
N PHE A 204 10.76 -3.00 -10.41
CA PHE A 204 12.19 -3.33 -10.40
C PHE A 204 12.78 -3.55 -11.80
N ASP A 205 12.08 -4.28 -12.67
CA ASP A 205 12.53 -4.54 -14.05
C ASP A 205 12.60 -3.26 -14.91
N GLN A 206 11.89 -2.19 -14.51
CA GLN A 206 11.89 -0.90 -15.19
C GLN A 206 12.87 0.10 -14.58
N LEU A 207 13.40 -0.15 -13.36
CA LEU A 207 14.32 0.75 -12.66
C LEU A 207 15.57 1.06 -13.48
N THR A 208 16.16 0.04 -14.10
CA THR A 208 17.34 0.19 -14.96
C THR A 208 17.02 1.03 -16.19
N ALA A 209 15.85 0.82 -16.80
CA ALA A 209 15.41 1.55 -17.99
C ALA A 209 15.00 2.99 -17.69
N GLU A 210 14.43 3.24 -16.51
CA GLU A 210 14.07 4.58 -16.04
C GLU A 210 15.30 5.34 -15.53
N ALA A 211 16.27 4.66 -14.91
CA ALA A 211 17.55 5.26 -14.55
C ALA A 211 18.31 5.74 -15.79
N LYS A 212 18.34 4.93 -16.86
CA LYS A 212 18.91 5.31 -18.16
C LYS A 212 18.21 6.48 -18.86
N LYS A 213 16.98 6.84 -18.47
CA LYS A 213 16.27 8.02 -19.00
C LYS A 213 16.56 9.30 -18.22
N VAL A 214 17.09 9.17 -17.01
CA VAL A 214 17.35 10.29 -16.08
C VAL A 214 18.82 10.74 -16.15
N ILE A 215 19.71 9.89 -16.65
CA ILE A 215 21.11 10.18 -16.98
C ILE A 215 21.20 10.74 -18.40
#